data_AF-A0A8J8KMH2-F1
#
_entry.id   AF-A0A8J8KMH2-F1
#
_cell.length_a   1.000
_cell.length_b   1.000
_cell.length_c   1.000
_cell.angle_alpha   90.00
_cell.angle_beta   90.00
_cell.angle_gamma   90.00
#
_symmetry.space_group_name_H-M   'P 1'
#
loop_
_entity.id
_entity.type
_entity.pdbx_description
1 polymer ?
#
loop_
_entity_poly.entity_id
_entity_poly.type
_entity_poly.pdbx_seq_one_letter_code
_entity_poly.pdbx_strand_id
1 'polypeptide(L)'
;MGSTAVLTCTVTLDPAFGIAPVDPRLFGSFVEHMGRCVYGGVFEPGHAEADTDGLRADVLKLVRELGITVARYPGGNFVSGYRWEDGVGPVADRPRRLDLAWRSVETNAFGLNEFMTWAQRAAVEPMMAVNLGTRGIQEACDLLEYANHPGGTYWSELRRSHGVADPYGIKLWCLGNEMDGPWQVGHKSADAYGALAAETAKAMRQVDPS
;
A
#
# COMPACT_ATOMS: atom_id res chain seq x y z
N MET A 1 47.66 -14.17 27.62
CA MET A 1 46.94 -14.54 26.39
C MET A 1 45.81 -15.46 26.80
N GLY A 2 44.57 -14.98 26.83
CA GLY A 2 43.40 -15.78 27.25
C GLY A 2 42.90 -16.64 26.11
N SER A 3 42.82 -17.95 26.32
CA SER A 3 42.25 -18.92 25.38
C SER A 3 40.75 -18.66 25.23
N THR A 4 40.29 -18.21 24.07
CA THR A 4 38.87 -18.17 23.72
C THR A 4 38.35 -19.61 23.60
N ALA A 5 37.38 -19.97 24.44
CA ALA A 5 36.72 -21.27 24.37
C ALA A 5 35.88 -21.36 23.08
N VAL A 6 36.07 -22.43 22.30
CA VAL A 6 35.24 -22.71 21.12
C VAL A 6 33.94 -23.33 21.61
N LEU A 7 32.82 -22.68 21.33
CA LEU A 7 31.48 -23.23 21.55
C LEU A 7 31.05 -24.03 20.32
N THR A 8 30.43 -25.19 20.55
CA THR A 8 29.93 -26.07 19.48
C THR A 8 28.40 -26.14 19.53
N CYS A 9 27.76 -26.08 18.36
CA CYS A 9 26.30 -26.23 18.17
C CYS A 9 26.04 -27.34 17.14
N THR A 10 24.96 -28.10 17.32
CA THR A 10 24.52 -29.16 16.39
C THR A 10 23.13 -28.83 15.85
N VAL A 11 22.92 -28.99 14.54
CA VAL A 11 21.64 -28.81 13.85
C VAL A 11 21.30 -30.11 13.11
N THR A 12 20.07 -30.60 13.25
CA THR A 12 19.54 -31.77 12.53
C THR A 12 18.48 -31.30 11.54
N LEU A 13 18.55 -31.80 10.30
CA LEU A 13 17.59 -31.51 9.23
C LEU A 13 16.93 -32.82 8.78
N ASP A 14 15.61 -32.93 8.98
CA ASP A 14 14.83 -34.10 8.59
C ASP A 14 13.60 -33.66 7.76
N PRO A 15 13.50 -34.04 6.47
CA PRO A 15 12.36 -33.70 5.63
C PRO A 15 11.00 -34.20 6.15
N ALA A 16 10.97 -35.18 7.05
CA ALA A 16 9.75 -35.66 7.68
C ALA A 16 9.19 -34.68 8.73
N PHE A 17 10.00 -33.74 9.23
CA PHE A 17 9.61 -32.73 10.23
C PHE A 17 9.34 -31.37 9.57
N GLY A 18 8.52 -31.35 8.52
CA GLY A 18 8.05 -30.12 7.90
C GLY A 18 7.11 -29.33 8.82
N ILE A 19 7.24 -27.99 8.83
CA ILE A 19 6.35 -27.09 9.59
C ILE A 19 5.14 -26.71 8.72
N ALA A 20 5.37 -25.99 7.62
CA ALA A 20 4.35 -25.55 6.67
C ALA A 20 5.01 -25.11 5.35
N PRO A 21 4.27 -25.04 4.23
CA PRO A 21 4.73 -24.35 3.03
C PRO A 21 5.03 -22.88 3.35
N VAL A 22 6.13 -22.35 2.80
CA VAL A 22 6.47 -20.93 2.93
C VAL A 22 5.59 -20.15 1.96
N ASP A 23 4.70 -19.30 2.49
CA ASP A 23 3.91 -18.39 1.68
C ASP A 23 4.83 -17.30 1.08
N PRO A 24 4.86 -17.10 -0.24
CA PRO A 24 5.71 -16.09 -0.86
C PRO A 24 5.51 -14.69 -0.28
N ARG A 25 4.29 -14.38 0.19
CA ARG A 25 3.93 -13.08 0.78
C ARG A 25 4.68 -12.75 2.06
N LEU A 26 5.37 -13.72 2.68
CA LEU A 26 6.32 -13.46 3.76
C LEU A 26 7.51 -12.59 3.32
N PHE A 27 7.80 -12.57 2.01
CA PHE A 27 8.84 -11.73 1.40
C PHE A 27 8.25 -10.41 0.85
N GLY A 28 7.21 -9.89 1.51
CA GLY A 28 6.62 -8.59 1.19
C GLY A 28 7.48 -7.41 1.63
N SER A 29 7.17 -6.24 1.08
CA SER A 29 7.74 -4.95 1.47
C SER A 29 6.63 -3.88 1.55
N PHE A 30 7.03 -2.63 1.72
CA PHE A 30 6.10 -1.55 2.06
C PHE A 30 6.57 -0.20 1.50
N VAL A 31 5.66 0.51 0.82
CA VAL A 31 5.85 1.84 0.24
C VAL A 31 4.89 2.81 0.91
N GLU A 32 5.44 3.76 1.68
CA GLU A 32 4.67 4.83 2.31
C GLU A 32 4.94 6.18 1.63
N HIS A 33 3.94 7.05 1.61
CA HIS A 33 4.15 8.49 1.44
C HIS A 33 4.88 9.09 2.65
N MET A 34 6.16 8.75 2.80
CA MET A 34 7.04 9.16 3.90
C MET A 34 8.42 9.54 3.36
N GLY A 35 8.83 10.78 3.63
CA GLY A 35 10.15 11.28 3.26
C GLY A 35 10.43 11.13 1.76
N ARG A 36 11.41 10.28 1.43
CA ARG A 36 11.84 10.02 0.04
C ARG A 36 11.50 8.63 -0.47
N CYS A 37 10.57 7.92 0.18
CA CYS A 37 10.16 6.59 -0.28
C CYS A 37 9.50 6.66 -1.67
N VAL A 38 8.50 7.55 -1.82
CA VAL A 38 7.86 7.84 -3.11
C VAL A 38 8.67 8.88 -3.89
N TYR A 39 8.67 10.14 -3.43
CA TYR A 39 9.28 11.26 -4.14
C TYR A 39 10.81 11.25 -4.02
N GLY A 40 11.48 11.11 -5.17
CA GLY A 40 12.93 10.94 -5.22
C GLY A 40 13.39 9.54 -4.80
N GLY A 41 12.46 8.59 -4.68
CA GLY A 41 12.66 7.17 -4.46
C GLY A 41 12.13 6.38 -5.65
N VAL A 42 10.94 5.78 -5.53
CA VAL A 42 10.34 5.05 -6.67
C VAL A 42 9.88 5.95 -7.82
N PHE A 43 9.57 7.23 -7.55
CA PHE A 43 9.05 8.20 -8.51
C PHE A 43 9.89 9.48 -8.52
N GLU A 44 10.50 9.79 -9.67
CA GLU A 44 11.36 10.95 -9.87
C GLU A 44 11.42 11.34 -11.37
N PRO A 45 10.38 12.01 -11.92
CA PRO A 45 10.25 12.27 -13.36
C PRO A 45 11.44 12.97 -14.05
N GLY A 46 12.24 13.73 -13.31
CA GLY A 46 13.42 14.42 -13.84
C GLY A 46 14.71 13.60 -13.82
N HIS A 47 14.69 12.37 -13.29
CA HIS A 47 15.88 11.54 -13.18
C HIS A 47 16.29 10.96 -14.54
N ALA A 48 17.60 10.85 -14.79
CA ALA A 48 18.13 10.32 -16.05
C ALA A 48 17.70 8.88 -16.36
N GLU A 49 17.38 8.11 -15.31
CA GLU A 49 16.91 6.72 -15.37
C GLU A 49 15.40 6.58 -15.08
N ALA A 50 14.64 7.68 -15.12
CA ALA A 50 13.19 7.62 -15.04
C ALA A 50 12.60 7.17 -16.39
N ASP A 51 11.58 6.32 -16.34
CA ASP A 51 10.79 5.98 -17.52
C ASP A 51 9.76 7.06 -17.86
N THR A 52 8.92 6.82 -18.86
CA THR A 52 7.93 7.79 -19.35
C THR A 52 6.87 8.18 -18.33
N ASP A 53 6.65 7.37 -17.29
CA ASP A 53 5.71 7.68 -16.22
C ASP A 53 6.45 8.24 -14.99
N GLY A 54 7.73 8.55 -15.13
CA GLY A 54 8.58 9.10 -14.08
C GLY A 54 9.02 8.09 -13.02
N LEU A 55 8.84 6.79 -13.26
CA LEU A 55 9.30 5.74 -12.34
C LEU A 55 10.78 5.46 -12.57
N ARG A 56 11.55 5.34 -11.48
CA ARG A 56 12.98 5.04 -11.53
C ARG A 56 13.23 3.59 -11.99
N ALA A 57 13.71 3.42 -13.22
CA ALA A 57 13.91 2.09 -13.84
C ALA A 57 15.01 1.27 -13.14
N ASP A 58 16.03 1.93 -12.62
CA ASP A 58 17.09 1.34 -11.82
C ASP A 58 16.60 0.87 -10.44
N VAL A 59 15.74 1.66 -9.78
CA VAL A 59 15.08 1.26 -8.54
C VAL A 59 14.16 0.06 -8.78
N LEU A 60 13.37 0.08 -9.86
CA LEU A 60 12.55 -1.06 -10.28
C LEU A 60 13.37 -2.33 -10.50
N LYS A 61 14.57 -2.22 -11.09
CA LYS A 61 15.47 -3.36 -11.26
C LYS A 61 15.92 -3.93 -9.92
N LEU A 62 16.32 -3.08 -8.97
CA LEU A 62 16.73 -3.50 -7.63
C LEU A 62 15.57 -4.15 -6.85
N VAL A 63 14.34 -3.63 -6.99
CA VAL A 63 13.15 -4.21 -6.36
C VAL A 63 12.87 -5.61 -6.90
N ARG A 64 12.97 -5.81 -8.22
CA ARG A 64 12.81 -7.14 -8.85
C ARG A 64 13.93 -8.10 -8.42
N GLU A 65 15.17 -7.61 -8.33
CA GLU A 65 16.32 -8.41 -7.86
C GLU A 65 16.17 -8.85 -6.41
N LEU A 66 15.63 -7.98 -5.54
CA LEU A 66 15.31 -8.30 -4.15
C LEU A 66 14.23 -9.39 -4.04
N GLY A 67 13.41 -9.56 -5.08
CA GLY A 67 12.40 -10.63 -5.14
C GLY A 67 11.20 -10.40 -4.21
N ILE A 68 10.84 -9.13 -3.95
CA ILE A 68 9.65 -8.86 -3.13
C ILE A 68 8.39 -9.32 -3.86
N THR A 69 7.43 -9.86 -3.13
CA THR A 69 6.22 -10.45 -3.73
C THR A 69 4.97 -9.61 -3.53
N VAL A 70 4.94 -8.82 -2.45
CA VAL A 70 3.83 -7.94 -2.08
C VAL A 70 4.37 -6.57 -1.72
N ALA A 71 3.66 -5.50 -2.07
CA ALA A 71 3.94 -4.16 -1.59
C ALA A 71 2.71 -3.54 -0.94
N ARG A 72 2.81 -3.21 0.35
CA ARG A 72 1.79 -2.42 1.06
C ARG A 72 1.85 -0.94 0.66
N TYR A 73 0.70 -0.26 0.56
CA TYR A 73 0.57 1.15 0.13
C TYR A 73 -0.82 1.73 0.53
N PRO A 74 -1.05 3.06 0.68
CA PRO A 74 -0.12 4.20 0.61
C PRO A 74 0.61 4.50 1.91
N GLY A 75 0.38 3.71 2.94
CA GLY A 75 1.11 3.94 4.16
C GLY A 75 0.81 3.02 5.30
N GLY A 76 1.51 3.38 6.36
CA GLY A 76 1.19 3.22 7.74
C GLY A 76 0.54 4.52 8.19
N ASN A 77 1.22 5.33 8.99
CA ASN A 77 0.60 6.50 9.64
C ASN A 77 -0.02 7.50 8.64
N PHE A 78 0.58 7.67 7.46
CA PHE A 78 0.07 8.56 6.40
C PHE A 78 -1.40 8.28 6.04
N VAL A 79 -1.79 7.00 5.94
CA VAL A 79 -3.12 6.63 5.43
C VAL A 79 -4.25 7.13 6.34
N SER A 80 -3.99 7.28 7.64
CA SER A 80 -5.01 7.65 8.64
C SER A 80 -5.50 9.09 8.51
N GLY A 81 -4.81 9.94 7.73
CA GLY A 81 -5.25 11.29 7.36
C GLY A 81 -5.53 11.46 5.86
N TYR A 82 -5.38 10.41 5.05
CA TYR A 82 -5.34 10.49 3.60
C TYR A 82 -6.73 10.41 2.95
N ARG A 83 -6.92 11.15 1.85
CA ARG A 83 -8.10 11.06 0.97
C ARG A 83 -7.64 10.52 -0.37
N TRP A 84 -8.04 9.29 -0.71
CA TRP A 84 -7.58 8.60 -1.91
C TRP A 84 -7.95 9.34 -3.20
N GLU A 85 -9.06 10.08 -3.20
CA GLU A 85 -9.54 10.87 -4.33
C GLU A 85 -8.58 12.02 -4.68
N ASP A 86 -7.86 12.54 -3.68
CA ASP A 86 -6.88 13.61 -3.91
C ASP A 86 -5.69 13.10 -4.75
N GLY A 87 -5.49 11.77 -4.84
CA GLY A 87 -4.40 11.12 -5.59
C GLY A 87 -4.80 10.49 -6.92
N VAL A 88 -5.99 10.74 -7.45
CA VAL A 88 -6.42 10.21 -8.75
C VAL A 88 -6.89 11.33 -9.69
N GLY A 89 -7.06 11.02 -10.97
CA GLY A 89 -7.48 11.99 -11.99
C GLY A 89 -6.33 12.86 -12.49
N PRO A 90 -6.62 13.92 -13.27
CA PRO A 90 -5.61 14.79 -13.84
C PRO A 90 -4.69 15.38 -12.78
N VAL A 91 -3.38 15.18 -12.90
CA VAL A 91 -2.38 15.61 -11.90
C VAL A 91 -2.46 17.12 -11.62
N ALA A 92 -2.81 17.93 -12.61
CA ALA A 92 -2.94 19.39 -12.48
C ALA A 92 -4.05 19.83 -11.51
N ASP A 93 -5.07 18.98 -11.30
CA ASP A 93 -6.22 19.27 -10.44
C ASP A 93 -6.04 18.70 -9.02
N ARG A 94 -5.00 17.89 -8.80
CA ARG A 94 -4.76 17.22 -7.52
C ARG A 94 -4.29 18.24 -6.46
N PRO A 95 -4.90 18.26 -5.27
CA PRO A 95 -4.57 19.26 -4.26
C PRO A 95 -3.29 18.91 -3.52
N ARG A 96 -2.57 19.93 -3.07
CA ARG A 96 -1.53 19.77 -2.04
C ARG A 96 -2.18 19.66 -0.67
N ARG A 97 -1.75 18.71 0.16
CA ARG A 97 -2.28 18.47 1.50
C ARG A 97 -1.18 18.50 2.55
N LEU A 98 -1.54 18.87 3.78
CA LEU A 98 -0.66 18.67 4.93
C LEU A 98 -0.78 17.21 5.35
N ASP A 99 0.34 16.50 5.31
CA ASP A 99 0.46 15.23 6.00
C ASP A 99 0.82 15.49 7.46
N LEU A 100 -0.10 15.13 8.34
CA LEU A 100 0.05 15.31 9.78
C LEU A 100 0.98 14.26 10.42
N ALA A 101 1.09 13.08 9.81
CA ALA A 101 1.92 12.00 10.33
C ALA A 101 3.40 12.37 10.25
N TRP A 102 3.86 12.82 9.07
CA TRP A 102 5.26 13.14 8.82
C TRP A 102 5.53 14.64 8.68
N ARG A 103 4.56 15.48 9.08
CA ARG A 103 4.68 16.95 9.10
C ARG A 103 5.21 17.52 7.78
N SER A 104 4.66 17.01 6.69
CA SER A 104 5.13 17.27 5.33
C SER A 104 3.99 17.81 4.48
N VAL A 105 4.32 18.33 3.29
CA VAL A 105 3.31 18.66 2.28
C VAL A 105 3.28 17.54 1.24
N GLU A 106 2.17 16.82 1.19
CA GLU A 106 1.90 15.82 0.16
C GLU A 106 1.39 16.52 -1.10
N THR A 107 2.01 16.26 -2.24
CA THR A 107 1.66 16.90 -3.51
C THR A 107 0.61 16.13 -4.30
N ASN A 108 0.37 14.86 -3.94
CA ASN A 108 -0.49 13.90 -4.62
C ASN A 108 -0.15 13.67 -6.10
N ALA A 109 1.11 13.96 -6.48
CA ALA A 109 1.57 13.75 -7.85
C ALA A 109 1.71 12.25 -8.16
N PHE A 110 1.82 11.43 -7.12
CA PHE A 110 1.78 9.98 -7.17
C PHE A 110 0.62 9.51 -6.29
N GLY A 111 -0.30 8.72 -6.83
CA GLY A 111 -1.41 8.13 -6.08
C GLY A 111 -1.67 6.69 -6.50
N LEU A 112 -2.91 6.23 -6.30
CA LEU A 112 -3.29 4.83 -6.55
C LEU A 112 -2.92 4.38 -7.97
N ASN A 113 -3.27 5.15 -8.99
CA ASN A 113 -3.10 4.71 -10.37
C ASN A 113 -1.63 4.59 -10.76
N GLU A 114 -0.79 5.55 -10.32
CA GLU A 114 0.65 5.49 -10.53
C GLU A 114 1.31 4.37 -9.72
N PHE A 115 0.84 4.11 -8.49
CA PHE A 115 1.28 2.97 -7.69
C PHE A 115 0.97 1.63 -8.36
N MET A 116 -0.22 1.48 -8.95
CA MET A 116 -0.60 0.26 -9.65
C MET A 116 0.26 0.02 -10.90
N THR A 117 0.59 1.07 -11.64
CA THR A 117 1.57 0.99 -12.75
C THR A 117 2.95 0.58 -12.23
N TRP A 118 3.40 1.16 -11.12
CA TRP A 118 4.66 0.78 -10.49
C TRP A 118 4.66 -0.67 -10.03
N ALA A 119 3.58 -1.13 -9.38
CA ALA A 119 3.46 -2.49 -8.87
C ALA A 119 3.47 -3.52 -10.01
N GLN A 120 2.74 -3.24 -11.10
CA GLN A 120 2.76 -4.06 -12.31
C GLN A 120 4.19 -4.16 -12.88
N ARG A 121 4.90 -3.04 -12.98
CA ARG A 121 6.29 -3.03 -13.46
C ARG A 121 7.20 -3.80 -12.50
N ALA A 122 7.09 -3.58 -11.20
CA ALA A 122 7.88 -4.30 -10.21
C ALA A 122 7.56 -5.80 -10.14
N ALA A 123 6.46 -6.26 -10.78
CA ALA A 123 5.94 -7.61 -10.68
C ALA A 123 5.58 -8.01 -9.24
N VAL A 124 4.96 -7.09 -8.50
CA VAL A 124 4.58 -7.25 -7.10
C VAL A 124 3.07 -7.14 -6.93
N GLU A 125 2.50 -7.94 -6.03
CA GLU A 125 1.09 -7.85 -5.69
C GLU A 125 0.82 -6.64 -4.78
N PRO A 126 -0.18 -5.79 -5.09
CA PRO A 126 -0.52 -4.65 -4.24
C PRO A 126 -1.30 -5.08 -2.99
N MET A 127 -0.97 -4.47 -1.85
CA MET A 127 -1.75 -4.54 -0.61
C MET A 127 -2.17 -3.13 -0.18
N MET A 128 -3.45 -2.80 -0.37
CA MET A 128 -3.95 -1.45 -0.16
C MET A 128 -4.42 -1.21 1.27
N ALA A 129 -4.05 -0.08 1.87
CA ALA A 129 -4.61 0.37 3.14
C ALA A 129 -5.73 1.40 2.90
N VAL A 130 -6.85 1.24 3.62
CA VAL A 130 -7.94 2.22 3.66
C VAL A 130 -7.79 3.13 4.88
N ASN A 131 -8.19 4.40 4.75
CA ASN A 131 -8.19 5.34 5.87
C ASN A 131 -9.35 5.02 6.84
N LEU A 132 -9.02 4.53 8.03
CA LEU A 132 -9.97 4.40 9.16
C LEU A 132 -9.63 5.34 10.33
N GLY A 133 -8.74 6.31 10.12
CA GLY A 133 -8.43 7.36 11.08
C GLY A 133 -9.48 8.45 11.05
N THR A 134 -9.47 9.24 9.96
CA THR A 134 -10.39 10.36 9.72
C THR A 134 -11.57 10.03 8.79
N ARG A 135 -11.59 8.82 8.20
CA ARG A 135 -12.66 8.31 7.33
C ARG A 135 -13.19 6.96 7.83
N GLY A 136 -14.10 6.34 7.08
CA GLY A 136 -14.70 5.08 7.48
C GLY A 136 -15.22 4.22 6.33
N ILE A 137 -16.38 3.60 6.58
CA ILE A 137 -16.92 2.49 5.80
C ILE A 137 -17.19 2.89 4.35
N GLN A 138 -17.88 4.02 4.13
CA GLN A 138 -18.30 4.45 2.79
C GLN A 138 -17.08 4.62 1.89
N GLU A 139 -16.03 5.25 2.41
CA GLU A 139 -14.93 5.70 1.56
C GLU A 139 -13.94 4.57 1.28
N ALA A 140 -13.92 3.56 2.16
CA ALA A 140 -13.30 2.26 1.88
C ALA A 140 -14.05 1.50 0.77
N CYS A 141 -15.40 1.53 0.79
CA CYS A 141 -16.21 0.90 -0.27
C CYS A 141 -16.05 1.63 -1.61
N ASP A 142 -16.03 2.95 -1.60
CA ASP A 142 -15.83 3.79 -2.79
C ASP A 142 -14.46 3.51 -3.44
N LEU A 143 -13.40 3.41 -2.62
CA LEU A 143 -12.06 3.05 -3.11
C LEU A 143 -12.02 1.62 -3.68
N LEU A 144 -12.68 0.66 -3.02
CA LEU A 144 -12.77 -0.70 -3.52
C LEU A 144 -13.56 -0.79 -4.84
N GLU A 145 -14.68 -0.07 -4.94
CA GLU A 145 -15.46 0.01 -6.19
C GLU A 145 -14.63 0.64 -7.30
N TYR A 146 -13.95 1.76 -7.02
CA TYR A 146 -13.02 2.40 -7.95
C TYR A 146 -11.97 1.42 -8.44
N ALA A 147 -11.32 0.68 -7.52
CA ALA A 147 -10.19 -0.19 -7.86
C ALA A 147 -10.61 -1.51 -8.53
N ASN A 148 -11.71 -2.13 -8.10
CA ASN A 148 -12.02 -3.53 -8.44
C ASN A 148 -13.30 -3.72 -9.27
N HIS A 149 -14.24 -2.77 -9.27
CA HIS A 149 -15.50 -2.98 -9.98
C HIS A 149 -15.32 -2.81 -11.51
N PRO A 150 -15.83 -3.72 -12.36
CA PRO A 150 -15.54 -3.69 -13.80
C PRO A 150 -15.98 -2.40 -14.53
N GLY A 151 -17.18 -1.90 -14.24
CA GLY A 151 -17.77 -0.75 -14.94
C GLY A 151 -19.27 -0.58 -14.64
N GLY A 152 -19.88 0.48 -15.16
CA GLY A 152 -21.32 0.73 -15.04
C GLY A 152 -21.77 1.42 -13.75
N THR A 153 -20.84 1.86 -12.91
CA THR A 153 -21.09 2.60 -11.68
C THR A 153 -20.29 3.90 -11.65
N TYR A 154 -20.62 4.82 -10.75
CA TYR A 154 -19.92 6.11 -10.68
C TYR A 154 -18.40 5.94 -10.48
N TRP A 155 -17.98 5.13 -9.50
CA TRP A 155 -16.55 5.01 -9.18
C TRP A 155 -15.77 4.19 -10.21
N SER A 156 -16.38 3.13 -10.75
CA SER A 156 -15.75 2.34 -11.81
C SER A 156 -15.61 3.14 -13.12
N GLU A 157 -16.62 3.94 -13.49
CA GLU A 157 -16.51 4.83 -14.66
C GLU A 157 -15.55 6.00 -14.39
N LEU A 158 -15.41 6.46 -13.14
CA LEU A 158 -14.39 7.44 -12.78
C LEU A 158 -12.97 6.87 -12.95
N ARG A 159 -12.73 5.59 -12.59
CA ARG A 159 -11.45 4.92 -12.88
C ARG A 159 -11.17 4.92 -14.38
N ARG A 160 -12.18 4.56 -15.17
CA ARG A 160 -12.07 4.49 -16.64
C ARG A 160 -11.81 5.86 -17.26
N SER A 161 -12.45 6.91 -16.77
CA SER A 161 -12.22 8.28 -17.23
C SER A 161 -10.82 8.81 -16.88
N HIS A 162 -10.18 8.25 -15.85
CA HIS A 162 -8.78 8.52 -15.49
C HIS A 162 -7.78 7.71 -16.33
N GLY A 163 -8.22 7.04 -17.40
CA GLY A 163 -7.36 6.31 -18.33
C GLY A 163 -7.12 4.84 -17.98
N VAL A 164 -7.83 4.30 -16.98
CA VAL A 164 -7.64 2.94 -16.48
C VAL A 164 -8.91 2.12 -16.76
N ALA A 165 -8.93 1.47 -17.93
CA ALA A 165 -10.10 0.76 -18.42
C ALA A 165 -10.48 -0.42 -17.52
N ASP A 166 -9.53 -1.31 -17.26
CA ASP A 166 -9.76 -2.55 -16.52
C ASP A 166 -9.58 -2.34 -15.00
N PRO A 167 -10.33 -3.07 -14.17
CA PRO A 167 -10.13 -3.04 -12.73
C PRO A 167 -8.76 -3.61 -12.37
N TYR A 168 -8.18 -3.09 -11.28
CA TYR A 168 -6.89 -3.53 -10.75
C TYR A 168 -6.95 -4.91 -10.09
N GLY A 169 -8.12 -5.31 -9.58
CA GLY A 169 -8.31 -6.64 -8.96
C GLY A 169 -7.50 -6.84 -7.69
N ILE A 170 -7.37 -5.80 -6.86
CA ILE A 170 -6.57 -5.80 -5.63
C ILE A 170 -7.17 -6.79 -4.63
N LYS A 171 -6.37 -7.74 -4.15
CA LYS A 171 -6.80 -8.85 -3.28
C LYS A 171 -6.56 -8.64 -1.80
N LEU A 172 -5.55 -7.84 -1.45
CA LEU A 172 -5.14 -7.63 -0.08
C LEU A 172 -5.47 -6.20 0.36
N TRP A 173 -6.25 -6.09 1.44
CA TRP A 173 -6.68 -4.81 2.01
C TRP A 173 -6.37 -4.73 3.50
N CYS A 174 -5.66 -3.67 3.93
CA CYS A 174 -5.48 -3.31 5.33
C CYS A 174 -6.61 -2.36 5.77
N LEU A 175 -7.30 -2.71 6.85
CA LEU A 175 -8.34 -1.87 7.44
C LEU A 175 -7.72 -0.84 8.38
N GLY A 176 -7.25 0.29 7.86
CA GLY A 176 -6.55 1.30 8.65
C GLY A 176 -5.07 0.96 8.91
N ASN A 177 -4.49 1.65 9.89
CA ASN A 177 -3.11 1.44 10.32
C ASN A 177 -2.95 1.72 11.82
N GLU A 178 -2.40 0.76 12.58
CA GLU A 178 -1.89 0.92 13.97
C GLU A 178 -2.66 1.98 14.78
N MET A 179 -3.98 1.77 14.89
CA MET A 179 -4.90 2.77 15.44
C MET A 179 -4.81 2.88 16.97
N ASP A 180 -4.02 2.03 17.60
CA ASP A 180 -3.78 1.93 19.04
C ASP A 180 -2.75 2.94 19.56
N GLY A 181 -1.87 3.45 18.69
CA GLY A 181 -0.83 4.41 19.07
C GLY A 181 -1.39 5.82 19.33
N PRO A 182 -1.03 6.50 20.44
CA PRO A 182 -1.47 7.87 20.71
C PRO A 182 -0.89 8.92 19.75
N TRP A 183 0.13 8.57 18.97
CA TRP A 183 0.67 9.42 17.89
C TRP A 183 -0.18 9.35 16.62
N GLN A 184 -1.07 8.37 16.50
CA GLN A 184 -1.81 8.12 15.27
C GLN A 184 -2.95 9.11 15.09
N VAL A 185 -3.05 9.69 13.89
CA VAL A 185 -4.21 10.52 13.53
C VAL A 185 -5.47 9.66 13.62
N GLY A 186 -6.44 10.11 14.41
CA GLY A 186 -7.71 9.40 14.60
C GLY A 186 -7.62 8.15 15.47
N HIS A 187 -6.59 8.03 16.33
CA HIS A 187 -6.42 6.98 17.36
C HIS A 187 -7.75 6.48 17.94
N LYS A 188 -7.83 5.16 18.15
CA LYS A 188 -9.01 4.47 18.66
C LYS A 188 -8.63 3.46 19.74
N SER A 189 -9.51 3.28 20.72
CA SER A 189 -9.46 2.10 21.58
C SER A 189 -9.69 0.82 20.76
N ALA A 190 -9.32 -0.33 21.31
CA ALA A 190 -9.52 -1.62 20.68
C ALA A 190 -10.99 -1.87 20.30
N ASP A 191 -11.95 -1.56 21.18
CA ASP A 191 -13.39 -1.75 20.91
C ASP A 191 -13.89 -0.85 19.76
N ALA A 192 -13.48 0.42 19.78
CA ALA A 192 -13.90 1.39 18.75
C ALA A 192 -13.31 1.02 17.38
N TYR A 193 -12.04 0.62 17.33
CA TYR A 193 -11.42 0.12 16.10
C TYR A 193 -12.05 -1.19 15.65
N GLY A 194 -12.25 -2.15 16.56
CA GLY A 194 -12.83 -3.46 16.25
C GLY A 194 -14.23 -3.34 15.63
N ALA A 195 -15.09 -2.49 16.18
CA ALA A 195 -16.41 -2.23 15.62
C ALA A 195 -16.34 -1.61 14.21
N LEU A 196 -15.51 -0.58 14.02
CA LEU A 196 -15.34 0.08 12.72
C LEU A 196 -14.75 -0.87 11.67
N ALA A 197 -13.70 -1.62 12.02
CA ALA A 197 -13.05 -2.56 11.13
C ALA A 197 -14.00 -3.70 10.72
N ALA A 198 -14.78 -4.24 11.66
CA ALA A 198 -15.75 -5.29 11.36
C ALA A 198 -16.82 -4.85 10.35
N GLU A 199 -17.40 -3.66 10.56
CA GLU A 199 -18.43 -3.13 9.66
C GLU A 199 -17.84 -2.73 8.30
N THR A 200 -16.62 -2.19 8.28
CA THR A 200 -15.89 -1.90 7.03
C THR A 200 -15.62 -3.18 6.25
N ALA A 201 -15.10 -4.22 6.90
CA ALA A 201 -14.82 -5.51 6.28
C ALA A 201 -16.07 -6.15 5.67
N LYS A 202 -17.19 -6.10 6.41
CA LYS A 202 -18.47 -6.63 5.95
C LYS A 202 -18.97 -5.90 4.71
N ALA A 203 -18.94 -4.56 4.72
CA ALA A 203 -19.38 -3.75 3.59
C ALA A 203 -18.47 -3.94 2.36
N MET A 204 -17.14 -3.91 2.55
CA MET A 204 -16.18 -4.16 1.47
C MET A 204 -16.40 -5.53 0.81
N ARG A 205 -16.64 -6.58 1.61
CA ARG A 205 -16.95 -7.93 1.08
C ARG A 205 -18.27 -8.01 0.31
N GLN A 206 -19.20 -7.08 0.52
CA GLN A 206 -20.42 -7.00 -0.29
C GLN A 206 -20.15 -6.32 -1.64
N VAL A 207 -19.17 -5.42 -1.71
CA VAL A 207 -18.72 -4.79 -2.97
C VAL A 207 -17.90 -5.78 -3.80
N ASP A 208 -16.92 -6.45 -3.19
CA ASP A 208 -16.10 -7.49 -3.82
C ASP A 208 -15.89 -8.65 -2.83
N PRO A 209 -16.48 -9.84 -3.06
CA PRO A 209 -16.34 -10.98 -2.17
C PRO A 209 -15.04 -11.79 -2.38
N SER A 210 -14.27 -11.47 -3.43
CA SER A 210 -13.09 -12.23 -3.90
C SER A 210 -11.75 -11.71 -3.38
#